data_AF-A0A7V3XMM3-F1
#
_entry.id   AF-A0A7V3XMM3-F1
#
_cell.length_a   1.000
_cell.length_b   1.000
_cell.length_c   1.000
_cell.angle_alpha   90.00
_cell.angle_beta   90.00
_cell.angle_gamma   90.00
#
_symmetry.space_group_name_H-M   'P 1'
#
loop_
_entity.id
_entity.type
_entity.pdbx_description
1 polymer ?
#
loop_
_entity_poly.entity_id
_entity_poly.type
_entity_poly.pdbx_seq_one_letter_code
_entity_poly.pdbx_strand_id
1 'polypeptide(L)'
;MTTSPSAIGVDEVARALTEFVNASIMAPGRPMRPDEAFEAAGVDSMGLLKVLLFVEAEFGLWMPDEDLVEENVASPRALAAYLCRRRTPS
;
A
#
# COMPACT_ATOMS: atom_id res chain seq x y z
N MET A 1 9.20 -14.46 -25.46
CA MET A 1 9.08 -13.06 -25.02
C MET A 1 9.52 -13.04 -23.57
N THR A 2 10.75 -12.63 -23.31
CA THR A 2 11.32 -12.60 -21.95
C THR A 2 10.91 -11.27 -21.34
N THR A 3 9.81 -11.23 -20.59
CA THR A 3 9.46 -10.08 -19.76
C THR A 3 10.51 -10.02 -18.65
N SER A 4 11.48 -9.13 -18.80
CA SER A 4 12.38 -8.73 -17.71
C SER A 4 11.51 -8.33 -16.50
N PRO A 5 11.87 -8.70 -15.26
CA PRO A 5 11.17 -8.21 -14.09
C PRO A 5 11.46 -6.72 -13.97
N SER A 6 10.60 -5.88 -14.54
CA SER A 6 10.63 -4.45 -14.26
C SER A 6 10.52 -4.28 -12.75
N ALA A 7 11.46 -3.56 -12.16
CA ALA A 7 11.38 -3.17 -10.76
C ALA A 7 10.02 -2.47 -10.57
N ILE A 8 9.14 -3.08 -9.77
CA ILE A 8 7.80 -2.50 -9.49
C ILE A 8 8.02 -1.12 -8.88
N GLY A 9 7.42 -0.11 -9.50
CA GLY A 9 7.60 1.30 -9.12
C GLY A 9 6.65 1.72 -8.01
N VAL A 10 6.99 2.83 -7.33
CA VAL A 10 6.14 3.43 -6.28
C VAL A 10 4.73 3.73 -6.79
N ASP A 11 4.59 4.30 -7.99
CA ASP A 11 3.28 4.61 -8.57
C ASP A 11 2.46 3.35 -8.87
N GLU A 12 3.10 2.23 -9.22
CA GLU A 12 2.42 0.95 -9.46
C GLU A 12 1.87 0.37 -8.16
N VAL A 13 2.70 0.31 -7.12
CA VAL A 13 2.25 -0.17 -5.79
C VAL A 13 1.17 0.76 -5.23
N ALA A 14 1.34 2.09 -5.33
CA ALA A 14 0.36 3.05 -4.83
C ALA A 14 -0.99 2.93 -5.55
N ARG A 15 -0.99 2.70 -6.87
CA ARG A 15 -2.21 2.45 -7.64
C ARG A 15 -2.91 1.18 -7.16
N ALA A 16 -2.19 0.06 -7.07
CA ALA A 16 -2.75 -1.21 -6.64
C ALA A 16 -3.31 -1.15 -5.21
N LEU A 17 -2.59 -0.48 -4.29
CA LEU A 17 -3.06 -0.21 -2.94
C LEU A 17 -4.37 0.57 -2.93
N THR A 18 -4.44 1.66 -3.72
CA THR A 18 -5.62 2.51 -3.82
C THR A 18 -6.81 1.73 -4.39
N GLU A 19 -6.59 0.90 -5.41
CA GLU A 19 -7.61 0.03 -6.01
C GLU A 19 -8.13 -1.00 -5.00
N PHE A 20 -7.22 -1.67 -4.27
CA PHE A 20 -7.59 -2.65 -3.26
C PHE A 20 -8.44 -2.04 -2.14
N VAL A 21 -8.04 -0.88 -1.61
CA VAL A 21 -8.76 -0.18 -0.54
C VAL A 21 -10.15 0.23 -1.02
N ASN A 22 -10.25 0.78 -2.23
CA ASN A 22 -11.53 1.16 -2.80
C ASN A 22 -12.46 -0.03 -3.06
N ALA A 23 -11.92 -1.18 -3.43
CA ALA A 23 -12.70 -2.38 -3.71
C ALA A 23 -13.10 -3.16 -2.45
N SER A 24 -12.24 -3.19 -1.43
CA SER A 24 -12.35 -4.14 -0.31
C SER A 24 -12.69 -3.50 1.03
N ILE A 25 -12.56 -2.18 1.15
CA ILE A 25 -12.71 -1.45 2.42
C ILE A 25 -13.73 -0.31 2.28
N MET A 26 -13.61 0.51 1.24
CA MET A 26 -14.47 1.69 1.09
C MET A 26 -15.91 1.33 0.75
N ALA A 27 -16.84 2.11 1.30
CA ALA A 27 -18.24 2.05 0.89
C ALA A 27 -18.40 2.62 -0.53
N PRO A 28 -19.36 2.10 -1.32
CA PRO A 28 -19.70 2.67 -2.62
C PRO A 28 -20.00 4.17 -2.52
N GLY A 29 -19.37 4.98 -3.37
CA GLY A 29 -19.65 6.42 -3.50
C GLY A 29 -18.63 7.37 -2.87
N ARG A 30 -17.62 6.89 -2.13
CA ARG A 30 -16.51 7.72 -1.65
C ARG A 30 -15.16 7.03 -1.89
N PRO A 31 -14.62 7.08 -3.12
CA PRO A 31 -13.32 6.50 -3.40
C PRO A 31 -12.20 7.31 -2.75
N MET A 32 -11.27 6.59 -2.13
CA MET A 32 -10.01 7.09 -1.61
C MET A 32 -9.04 7.47 -2.75
N ARG A 33 -8.29 8.54 -2.56
CA ARG A 33 -7.19 8.97 -3.45
C ARG A 33 -5.83 8.45 -2.96
N PRO A 34 -4.82 8.30 -3.84
CA PRO A 34 -3.52 7.72 -3.46
C PRO A 34 -2.74 8.54 -2.42
N ASP A 35 -3.01 9.85 -2.32
CA ASP A 35 -2.37 10.76 -1.36
C ASP A 35 -3.28 11.08 -0.17
N GLU A 36 -4.51 10.55 -0.14
CA GLU A 36 -5.43 10.73 0.99
C GLU A 36 -4.95 9.91 2.19
N ALA A 37 -5.14 10.44 3.39
CA ALA A 37 -4.75 9.71 4.59
C ALA A 37 -5.67 8.50 4.81
N PHE A 38 -5.12 7.34 5.18
CA PHE A 38 -5.92 6.15 5.48
C PHE A 38 -6.97 6.42 6.56
N GLU A 39 -6.56 7.08 7.65
CA GLU A 39 -7.46 7.46 8.73
C GLU A 39 -8.58 8.43 8.27
N ALA A 40 -8.23 9.45 7.47
CA ALA A 40 -9.20 10.40 6.93
C ALA A 40 -10.17 9.77 5.92
N ALA A 41 -9.75 8.68 5.28
CA ALA A 41 -10.59 7.84 4.44
C ALA A 41 -11.49 6.89 5.24
N GLY A 42 -11.26 6.75 6.56
CA GLY A 42 -12.00 5.83 7.44
C GLY A 42 -11.46 4.41 7.42
N VAL A 43 -10.21 4.20 6.99
CA VAL A 43 -9.53 2.90 7.12
C VAL A 43 -9.15 2.70 8.58
N ASP A 44 -9.69 1.66 9.19
CA ASP A 44 -9.40 1.25 10.56
C ASP A 44 -8.19 0.31 10.62
N SER A 45 -7.80 -0.13 11.83
CA SER A 45 -6.67 -1.03 12.03
C SER A 45 -6.82 -2.36 11.29
N MET A 46 -8.04 -2.88 11.15
CA MET A 46 -8.31 -4.12 10.43
C MET A 46 -8.20 -3.92 8.91
N GLY A 47 -8.65 -2.77 8.41
CA GLY A 47 -8.45 -2.34 7.03
C GLY A 47 -6.97 -2.21 6.69
N LEU A 48 -6.18 -1.59 7.57
CA LEU A 48 -4.75 -1.44 7.38
C LEU A 48 -4.04 -2.82 7.37
N LEU A 49 -4.42 -3.74 8.27
CA LEU A 49 -3.88 -5.10 8.26
C LEU A 49 -4.17 -5.83 6.93
N LYS A 50 -5.39 -5.70 6.39
CA LYS A 50 -5.74 -6.26 5.07
C LYS A 50 -4.89 -5.67 3.95
N VAL A 51 -4.59 -4.37 4.01
CA VAL A 51 -3.71 -3.69 3.06
C VAL A 51 -2.30 -4.29 3.11
N LEU A 52 -1.74 -4.50 4.30
CA LEU A 52 -0.41 -5.10 4.45
C LEU A 52 -0.36 -6.54 3.91
N LEU A 53 -1.38 -7.35 4.23
CA LEU A 53 -1.50 -8.72 3.71
C LEU A 53 -1.65 -8.76 2.19
N PHE A 54 -2.41 -7.82 1.61
CA PHE A 54 -2.55 -7.69 0.16
C PHE A 54 -1.19 -7.39 -0.50
N VAL A 55 -0.42 -6.46 0.07
CA VAL A 55 0.90 -6.11 -0.45
C VAL A 55 1.86 -7.31 -0.39
N GLU A 56 1.84 -8.06 0.70
CA GLU A 56 2.67 -9.26 0.87
C GLU A 56 2.32 -10.31 -0.18
N ALA A 57 1.03 -10.58 -0.37
CA ALA A 57 0.56 -11.56 -1.35
C ALA A 57 0.82 -11.14 -2.80
N GLU A 58 0.59 -9.88 -3.14
CA GLU A 58 0.66 -9.39 -4.53
C GLU A 58 2.09 -9.05 -4.98
N PHE A 59 2.91 -8.54 -4.05
CA PHE A 59 4.21 -7.96 -4.38
C PHE A 59 5.39 -8.62 -3.64
N GLY A 60 5.13 -9.52 -2.70
CA GLY A 60 6.16 -10.11 -1.83
C GLY A 60 6.82 -9.07 -0.91
N LEU A 61 6.17 -7.94 -0.65
CA LEU A 61 6.68 -6.89 0.23
C LEU A 61 6.02 -6.98 1.58
N TRP A 62 6.81 -6.81 2.62
CA TRP A 62 6.32 -6.82 3.98
C TRP A 62 6.86 -5.63 4.75
N MET A 63 6.18 -5.27 5.84
CA MET A 63 6.56 -4.23 6.79
C MET A 63 6.64 -4.88 8.18
N PRO A 64 7.73 -4.67 8.96
CA PRO A 64 7.84 -5.11 10.33
C PRO A 64 7.04 -4.16 11.23
N ASP A 65 6.62 -4.67 12.39
CA ASP A 65 5.78 -3.88 13.31
C ASP A 65 6.47 -2.60 13.80
N GLU A 66 7.81 -2.59 13.89
CA GLU A 66 8.59 -1.41 14.28
C GLU A 66 8.50 -0.24 13.27
N ASP A 67 8.17 -0.54 12.01
CA ASP A 67 8.02 0.45 10.95
C ASP A 67 6.54 0.83 10.72
N LEU A 68 5.60 0.29 11.50
CA LEU A 68 4.18 0.70 11.53
C LEU A 68 4.02 2.05 12.25
N VAL A 69 4.61 3.08 11.68
CA VAL A 69 4.52 4.47 12.15
C VAL A 69 3.71 5.31 11.18
N GLU A 70 3.06 6.36 11.70
CA GLU A 70 2.15 7.24 10.96
C GLU A 70 2.76 7.72 9.62
N GLU A 71 4.06 8.02 9.57
CA GLU A 71 4.75 8.46 8.36
C GLU A 71 4.70 7.40 7.23
N ASN A 72 4.94 6.13 7.57
CA ASN A 72 5.00 5.04 6.60
C ASN A 72 3.61 4.56 6.17
N VAL A 73 2.62 4.69 7.04
CA VAL A 73 1.22 4.30 6.78
C VAL A 73 0.28 5.52 6.68
N ALA A 74 0.80 6.68 6.27
CA ALA A 74 -0.04 7.87 6.12
C ALA A 74 -1.07 7.67 5.00
N SER A 75 -0.63 7.20 3.83
CA SER A 75 -1.43 7.08 2.61
C SER A 75 -0.94 5.91 1.73
N PRO A 76 -1.70 5.48 0.70
CA PRO A 76 -1.24 4.50 -0.27
C PRO A 76 0.12 4.86 -0.88
N ARG A 77 0.36 6.14 -1.19
CA ARG A 77 1.63 6.60 -1.75
C ARG A 77 2.78 6.54 -0.75
N ALA A 78 2.54 6.91 0.51
CA ALA A 78 3.56 6.83 1.56
C ALA A 78 3.98 5.37 1.80
N LEU A 79 3.00 4.48 1.93
CA LEU A 79 3.24 3.04 2.10
C LEU A 79 4.00 2.45 0.91
N ALA A 80 3.59 2.76 -0.32
CA ALA A 80 4.29 2.35 -1.52
C ALA A 80 5.75 2.82 -1.55
N ALA A 81 6.00 4.07 -1.15
CA ALA A 81 7.35 4.63 -1.12
C ALA A 81 8.24 3.92 -0.10
N TYR A 82 7.74 3.67 1.11
CA TYR A 82 8.44 2.89 2.13
C TYR A 82 8.78 1.48 1.63
N LEU A 83 7.77 0.75 1.11
CA LEU A 83 7.94 -0.63 0.68
C LEU A 83 8.93 -0.76 -0.49
N CYS A 84 8.89 0.17 -1.45
CA CYS A 84 9.81 0.16 -2.59
C CYS A 84 11.25 0.51 -2.18
N ARG A 85 11.46 1.37 -1.17
CA ARG A 85 12.80 1.65 -0.64
C ARG A 85 13.41 0.41 0.01
N ARG A 86 12.60 -0.34 0.77
CA ARG A 86 13.03 -1.53 1.53
C ARG A 86 13.32 -2.76 0.66
N ARG A 87 12.88 -2.78 -0.60
CA ARG A 87 13.23 -3.83 -1.59
C ARG A 87 14.73 -3.98 -1.83
N THR A 88 15.52 -2.98 -1.48
CA THR A 88 16.98 -3.04 -1.55
C THR A 88 17.48 -3.64 -0.25
N PRO A 89 17.90 -4.93 -0.20
CA PRO A 89 18.67 -5.40 0.93
C PRO A 89 19.96 -4.59 0.94
N SER A 90 20.36 -4.09 2.11
CA SER A 90 21.77 -3.78 2.34
C SER A 90 22.56 -5.08 2.45
#